data_AF-A0A7W6BTE4-F1
#
_entry.id   AF-A0A7W6BTE4-F1
#
_cell.length_a   1.000
_cell.length_b   1.000
_cell.length_c   1.000
_cell.angle_alpha   90.00
_cell.angle_beta   90.00
_cell.angle_gamma   90.00
#
_symmetry.space_group_name_H-M   'P 1'
#
loop_
_entity.id
_entity.type
_entity.pdbx_description
1 polymer ?
#
loop_
_entity_poly.entity_id
_entity_poly.type
_entity_poly.pdbx_seq_one_letter_code
_entity_poly.pdbx_strand_id
1 'polypeptide(L)'
;MIILVEIDAVDEVSGEAMTLRFGSKPYVTKPTDTPANAVFRSRLKDPGNYERHLFGEGRTYGASEVGVGEVVLTNADGRLDVFDRLALDGREIRIWSVKRSNSPWASRETVLIGTMDQASFTGREVQVRLMDRLELLREAIQPLAYLGTTTSGGMMVAEGNVDLKDVKKPMLFGRALSISPVLVDQFDNVYQVASNALAVIENVRDGGVKLQFKQDYPTLAALKAASMVGGQYATCLALGLLRTYSRPDGTLTVDAAEGATIADRSAARIARRMLGTLAPVNPATFDALHTANPAECGLWIAQGETTVLAAATTILGSVGGWLLPDRFGKFSTGRLELPAGTPTAALTRNRIIDRGEGFARLPTNDPGEGMAAKSLTVRYGRAYTTFSESDLKEVASDDAFRTFAKEEWRQVKVEASETAALHPRAIEMLFETCLVSETDARAEANRLLAIYRATRRRFQIVQASPTVAGVEPGDCVTLQVNRYGLNDGRLMRVLGIAPTYGTNLTTLDVWA
;
A
#
# COMPACT_ATOMS: atom_id res chain seq x y z
N MET A 1 10.36 -32.38 -10.43
CA MET A 1 9.16 -31.62 -10.04
C MET A 1 8.28 -31.47 -11.27
N ILE A 2 6.97 -31.50 -11.10
CA ILE A 2 5.97 -31.24 -12.13
C ILE A 2 5.15 -30.05 -11.64
N ILE A 3 4.79 -29.16 -12.55
CA ILE A 3 3.90 -28.03 -12.26
C ILE A 3 2.53 -28.37 -12.82
N LEU A 4 1.50 -28.10 -12.03
CA LEU A 4 0.10 -28.31 -12.37
C LEU A 4 -0.63 -26.97 -12.20
N VAL A 5 -1.54 -26.67 -13.10
CA VAL A 5 -2.32 -25.43 -13.12
C VAL A 5 -3.79 -25.80 -13.21
N GLU A 6 -4.59 -25.20 -12.34
CA GLU A 6 -6.04 -25.17 -12.42
C GLU A 6 -6.49 -23.74 -12.76
N ILE A 7 -7.29 -23.60 -13.80
CA ILE A 7 -7.82 -22.33 -14.32
C ILE A 7 -9.33 -22.39 -14.17
N ASP A 8 -9.90 -21.51 -13.34
CA ASP A 8 -11.35 -21.37 -13.26
C ASP A 8 -11.85 -20.44 -14.36
N ALA A 9 -12.90 -20.86 -15.06
CA ALA A 9 -13.47 -20.19 -16.20
C ALA A 9 -14.99 -20.28 -16.17
N VAL A 10 -15.66 -19.37 -16.86
CA VAL A 10 -17.08 -19.52 -17.22
C VAL A 10 -17.20 -19.49 -18.73
N ASP A 11 -17.97 -20.42 -19.28
CA ASP A 11 -18.31 -20.41 -20.71
C ASP A 11 -19.33 -19.30 -20.98
N GLU A 12 -18.97 -18.34 -21.83
CA GLU A 12 -19.77 -17.12 -22.05
C GLU A 12 -21.14 -17.40 -22.67
N VAL A 13 -21.29 -18.52 -23.37
CA VAL A 13 -22.53 -18.88 -24.06
C VAL A 13 -23.50 -19.57 -23.11
N SER A 14 -22.99 -20.54 -22.35
CA SER A 14 -23.82 -21.38 -21.45
C SER A 14 -23.95 -20.82 -20.03
N GLY A 15 -23.02 -19.96 -19.61
CA GLY A 15 -22.89 -19.50 -18.23
C GLY A 15 -22.35 -20.56 -17.26
N GLU A 16 -21.92 -21.73 -17.76
CA GLU A 16 -21.43 -22.82 -16.93
C GLU A 16 -20.01 -22.54 -16.40
N ALA A 17 -19.82 -22.63 -15.09
CA ALA A 17 -18.51 -22.54 -14.46
C ALA A 17 -17.76 -23.87 -14.58
N MET A 18 -16.46 -23.79 -14.91
CA MET A 18 -15.60 -24.96 -15.08
C MET A 18 -14.18 -24.70 -14.58
N THR A 19 -13.46 -25.78 -14.28
CA THR A 19 -12.03 -25.73 -13.96
C THR A 19 -11.24 -26.52 -15.01
N LEU A 20 -10.44 -25.81 -15.80
CA LEU A 20 -9.50 -26.39 -16.76
C LEU A 20 -8.21 -26.79 -16.06
N ARG A 21 -7.60 -27.91 -16.47
CA ARG A 21 -6.46 -28.52 -15.78
C ARG A 21 -5.32 -28.87 -16.73
N PHE A 22 -4.16 -28.28 -16.48
CA PHE A 22 -2.97 -28.44 -17.31
C PHE A 22 -1.74 -28.75 -16.46
N GLY A 23 -0.81 -29.52 -16.99
CA GLY A 23 0.44 -29.84 -16.31
C GLY A 23 1.62 -29.78 -17.26
N SER A 24 2.82 -29.58 -16.72
CA SER A 24 4.07 -29.69 -17.49
C SER A 24 4.38 -31.14 -17.86
N LYS A 25 3.69 -32.08 -17.21
CA LYS A 25 3.60 -33.51 -17.51
C LYS A 25 2.17 -33.97 -17.22
N PRO A 26 1.71 -35.10 -17.80
CA PRO A 26 0.41 -35.64 -17.45
C PRO A 26 0.35 -36.05 -15.98
N TYR A 27 -0.78 -35.75 -15.34
CA TYR A 27 -1.07 -36.12 -13.95
C TYR A 27 -2.56 -36.41 -13.80
N VAL A 28 -2.92 -37.38 -12.96
CA VAL A 28 -4.32 -37.72 -12.68
C VAL A 28 -4.48 -37.92 -11.18
N THR A 29 -5.45 -37.24 -10.57
CA THR A 29 -5.77 -37.45 -9.16
C THR A 29 -6.50 -38.78 -8.98
N LYS A 30 -6.40 -39.38 -7.78
CA LYS A 30 -7.07 -40.65 -7.48
C LYS A 30 -8.59 -40.45 -7.34
N PRO A 31 -9.39 -41.54 -7.39
CA PRO A 31 -10.81 -41.49 -7.09
C PRO A 31 -11.13 -40.98 -5.68
N THR A 32 -10.19 -41.11 -4.75
CA THR A 32 -10.32 -40.67 -3.34
C THR A 32 -9.79 -39.26 -3.08
N ASP A 33 -9.14 -38.65 -4.06
CA ASP A 33 -8.62 -37.28 -3.94
C ASP A 33 -9.75 -36.26 -4.20
N THR A 34 -9.55 -35.00 -3.81
CA THR A 34 -10.44 -33.89 -4.16
C THR A 34 -9.66 -32.85 -4.96
N PRO A 35 -10.01 -32.58 -6.23
CA PRO A 35 -11.05 -33.25 -7.02
C PRO A 35 -10.70 -34.71 -7.37
N ALA A 36 -11.70 -35.58 -7.47
CA ALA A 36 -11.52 -37.00 -7.79
C ALA A 36 -11.33 -37.22 -9.29
N ASN A 37 -10.43 -38.11 -9.68
CA ASN A 37 -10.16 -38.49 -11.10
C ASN A 37 -9.90 -37.30 -12.05
N ALA A 38 -9.39 -36.19 -11.52
CA ALA A 38 -9.12 -34.99 -12.28
C ALA A 38 -7.87 -35.18 -13.15
N VAL A 39 -8.03 -34.96 -14.46
CA VAL A 39 -6.97 -35.16 -15.45
C VAL A 39 -6.29 -33.83 -15.79
N PHE A 40 -5.00 -33.74 -15.51
CA PHE A 40 -4.14 -32.63 -15.92
C PHE A 40 -3.46 -32.99 -17.24
N ARG A 41 -3.80 -32.26 -18.31
CA ARG A 41 -3.28 -32.50 -19.65
C ARG A 41 -1.88 -31.90 -19.79
N SER A 42 -0.97 -32.61 -20.45
CA SER A 42 0.41 -32.17 -20.68
C SER A 42 0.53 -31.06 -21.72
N ARG A 43 0.01 -29.87 -21.41
CA ARG A 43 -0.02 -28.69 -22.30
C ARG A 43 0.66 -27.47 -21.70
N LEU A 44 1.02 -27.48 -20.42
CA LEU A 44 1.68 -26.36 -19.78
C LEU A 44 3.11 -26.25 -20.34
N LYS A 45 3.36 -25.21 -21.14
CA LYS A 45 4.66 -24.91 -21.71
C LYS A 45 5.47 -24.07 -20.73
N ASP A 46 4.88 -23.00 -20.22
CA ASP A 46 5.48 -22.13 -19.21
C ASP A 46 4.47 -21.83 -18.09
N PRO A 47 4.77 -22.17 -16.82
CA PRO A 47 3.98 -21.76 -15.67
C PRO A 47 4.10 -20.27 -15.28
N GLY A 48 4.94 -19.49 -15.96
CA GLY A 48 5.12 -18.06 -15.73
C GLY A 48 6.08 -17.72 -14.58
N ASN A 49 6.06 -16.45 -14.21
CA ASN A 49 6.79 -15.86 -13.08
C ASN A 49 5.86 -14.96 -12.25
N TYR A 50 6.20 -14.78 -10.97
CA TYR A 50 5.46 -13.92 -10.04
C TYR A 50 6.40 -13.17 -9.11
N GLU A 51 6.79 -11.98 -9.54
CA GLU A 51 7.81 -11.16 -8.92
C GLU A 51 7.17 -10.25 -7.88
N ARG A 52 7.85 -10.06 -6.74
CA ARG A 52 7.37 -9.22 -5.65
C ARG A 52 8.53 -8.43 -5.08
N HIS A 53 8.37 -7.12 -5.01
CA HIS A 53 9.36 -6.18 -4.48
C HIS A 53 8.74 -5.33 -3.39
N LEU A 54 9.43 -5.17 -2.25
CA LEU A 54 8.95 -4.35 -1.13
C LEU A 54 8.59 -2.93 -1.59
N PHE A 55 9.38 -2.43 -2.52
CA PHE A 55 9.18 -1.16 -3.20
C PHE A 55 9.21 -1.45 -4.71
N GLY A 56 9.97 -0.70 -5.51
CA GLY A 56 10.29 -1.12 -6.88
C GLY A 56 11.51 -2.04 -6.96
N GLU A 57 11.77 -2.62 -8.13
CA GLU A 57 12.99 -3.40 -8.34
C GLU A 57 14.24 -2.60 -7.94
N GLY A 58 14.97 -3.12 -6.95
CA GLY A 58 16.19 -2.49 -6.46
C GLY A 58 16.04 -1.22 -5.64
N ARG A 59 14.82 -0.84 -5.28
CA ARG A 59 14.54 0.33 -4.46
C ARG A 59 14.43 -0.02 -2.99
N THR A 60 14.67 0.96 -2.14
CA THR A 60 14.57 0.85 -0.67
C THR A 60 13.46 1.72 -0.08
N TYR A 61 12.73 2.45 -0.92
CA TYR A 61 11.53 3.19 -0.54
C TYR A 61 10.63 3.41 -1.77
N GLY A 62 9.38 3.81 -1.55
CA GLY A 62 8.39 4.09 -2.60
C GLY A 62 7.20 3.13 -2.57
N ALA A 63 6.52 2.99 -3.69
CA ALA A 63 5.42 2.03 -3.84
C ALA A 63 5.97 0.62 -4.03
N SER A 64 5.27 -0.37 -3.46
CA SER A 64 5.52 -1.80 -3.71
C SER A 64 5.17 -2.17 -5.15
N GLU A 65 5.90 -3.14 -5.71
CA GLU A 65 5.77 -3.58 -7.09
C GLU A 65 5.60 -5.10 -7.14
N VAL A 66 4.64 -5.54 -7.95
CA VAL A 66 4.38 -6.95 -8.22
C VAL A 66 4.44 -7.14 -9.73
N GLY A 67 5.41 -7.93 -10.17
CA GLY A 67 5.55 -8.33 -11.56
C GLY A 67 4.75 -9.61 -11.81
N VAL A 68 3.83 -9.57 -12.77
CA VAL A 68 3.01 -10.73 -13.14
C VAL A 68 3.34 -11.19 -14.55
N GLY A 69 3.66 -12.47 -14.68
CA GLY A 69 3.87 -13.12 -15.97
C GLY A 69 2.60 -13.71 -16.57
N GLU A 70 2.79 -14.56 -17.55
CA GLU A 70 1.72 -15.28 -18.23
C GLU A 70 1.94 -16.78 -18.10
N VAL A 71 0.84 -17.52 -17.98
CA VAL A 71 0.84 -18.98 -18.10
C VAL A 71 0.67 -19.35 -19.56
N VAL A 72 1.66 -20.03 -20.13
CA VAL A 72 1.68 -20.39 -21.55
C VAL A 72 1.30 -21.84 -21.74
N LEU A 73 0.25 -22.08 -22.54
CA LEU A 73 -0.27 -23.38 -22.89
C LEU A 73 -0.02 -23.69 -24.37
N THR A 74 0.32 -24.94 -24.67
CA THR A 74 0.51 -25.43 -26.03
C THR A 74 -0.85 -25.71 -26.69
N ASN A 75 -1.09 -25.05 -27.82
CA ASN A 75 -2.29 -25.17 -28.65
C ASN A 75 -1.96 -25.48 -30.13
N ALA A 76 -0.91 -26.26 -30.38
CA ALA A 76 -0.50 -26.60 -31.75
C ALA A 76 -1.57 -27.39 -32.55
N ASP A 77 -2.52 -28.02 -31.87
CA ASP A 77 -3.61 -28.81 -32.46
C ASP A 77 -4.98 -28.09 -32.44
N GLY A 78 -5.05 -26.81 -32.07
CA GLY A 78 -6.27 -26.00 -32.02
C GLY A 78 -7.29 -26.42 -30.95
N ARG A 79 -6.97 -27.40 -30.10
CA ARG A 79 -7.93 -27.91 -29.09
C ARG A 79 -8.21 -26.93 -27.95
N LEU A 80 -7.41 -25.88 -27.80
CA LEU A 80 -7.61 -24.83 -26.81
C LEU A 80 -8.24 -23.56 -27.41
N ASP A 81 -8.72 -23.60 -28.66
CA ASP A 81 -9.48 -22.49 -29.27
C ASP A 81 -10.76 -22.17 -28.48
N VAL A 82 -11.21 -23.11 -27.65
CA VAL A 82 -12.28 -22.90 -26.67
C VAL A 82 -12.00 -21.75 -25.70
N PHE A 83 -10.74 -21.37 -25.44
CA PHE A 83 -10.43 -20.24 -24.56
C PHE A 83 -11.00 -18.90 -25.05
N ASP A 84 -11.30 -18.78 -26.35
CA ASP A 84 -11.85 -17.56 -26.96
C ASP A 84 -13.28 -17.26 -26.49
N ARG A 85 -13.98 -18.28 -25.97
CA ARG A 85 -15.35 -18.17 -25.43
C ARG A 85 -15.42 -18.31 -23.91
N LEU A 86 -14.27 -18.23 -23.23
CA LEU A 86 -14.18 -18.38 -21.77
C LEU A 86 -13.88 -17.05 -21.10
N ALA A 87 -14.77 -16.64 -20.21
CA ALA A 87 -14.54 -15.52 -19.31
C ALA A 87 -13.61 -15.96 -18.18
N LEU A 88 -12.40 -15.39 -18.15
CA LEU A 88 -11.34 -15.65 -17.15
C LEU A 88 -11.11 -14.48 -16.19
N ASP A 89 -11.58 -13.29 -16.56
CA ASP A 89 -11.34 -12.03 -15.88
C ASP A 89 -11.76 -12.07 -14.41
N GLY A 90 -10.81 -11.75 -13.52
CA GLY A 90 -10.99 -11.78 -12.08
C GLY A 90 -11.14 -13.17 -11.45
N ARG A 91 -11.12 -14.26 -12.26
CA ARG A 91 -11.25 -15.64 -11.76
C ARG A 91 -9.93 -16.19 -11.26
N GLU A 92 -10.02 -17.22 -10.44
CA GLU A 92 -8.87 -17.79 -9.75
C GLU A 92 -8.04 -18.72 -10.66
N ILE A 93 -6.73 -18.61 -10.53
CA ILE A 93 -5.76 -19.58 -11.04
C ILE A 93 -4.92 -20.11 -9.90
N ARG A 94 -4.78 -21.45 -9.87
CA ARG A 94 -4.02 -22.15 -8.84
C ARG A 94 -2.88 -22.92 -9.49
N ILE A 95 -1.66 -22.58 -9.12
CA ILE A 95 -0.44 -23.24 -9.55
C ILE A 95 0.08 -24.10 -8.40
N TRP A 96 0.29 -25.38 -8.70
CA TRP A 96 0.75 -26.39 -7.77
C TRP A 96 2.07 -26.97 -8.23
N SER A 97 2.90 -27.40 -7.29
CA SER A 97 4.04 -28.27 -7.57
C SER A 97 3.82 -29.65 -6.96
N VAL A 98 4.27 -30.67 -7.68
CA VAL A 98 4.27 -32.05 -7.21
C VAL A 98 5.64 -32.66 -7.52
N LYS A 99 6.20 -33.44 -6.60
CA LYS A 99 7.57 -33.98 -6.74
C LYS A 99 7.73 -34.83 -8.01
N ARG A 100 6.78 -35.75 -8.26
CA ARG A 100 6.75 -36.69 -9.40
C ARG A 100 5.31 -36.97 -9.85
N SER A 101 5.13 -37.55 -11.03
CA SER A 101 3.80 -37.80 -11.62
C SER A 101 2.98 -38.84 -10.87
N ASN A 102 3.64 -39.69 -10.07
CA ASN A 102 3.01 -40.69 -9.22
C ASN A 102 2.91 -40.28 -7.75
N SER A 103 3.33 -39.05 -7.40
CA SER A 103 3.19 -38.55 -6.03
C SER A 103 1.71 -38.33 -5.70
N PRO A 104 1.27 -38.62 -4.46
CA PRO A 104 -0.11 -38.38 -4.03
C PRO A 104 -0.51 -36.92 -4.20
N TRP A 105 -1.78 -36.65 -4.53
CA TRP A 105 -2.30 -35.28 -4.66
C TRP A 105 -2.18 -34.47 -3.37
N ALA A 106 -2.25 -35.15 -2.21
CA ALA A 106 -2.05 -34.56 -0.90
C ALA A 106 -0.61 -34.04 -0.65
N SER A 107 0.38 -34.50 -1.43
CA SER A 107 1.76 -34.01 -1.32
C SER A 107 2.06 -32.82 -2.24
N ARG A 108 1.04 -32.21 -2.83
CA ARG A 108 1.22 -31.01 -3.64
C ARG A 108 1.55 -29.83 -2.75
N GLU A 109 2.34 -28.91 -3.28
CA GLU A 109 2.66 -27.64 -2.63
C GLU A 109 2.07 -26.49 -3.44
N THR A 110 1.49 -25.51 -2.75
CA THR A 110 1.01 -24.29 -3.39
C THR A 110 2.19 -23.48 -3.90
N VAL A 111 2.21 -23.22 -5.21
CA VAL A 111 3.20 -22.35 -5.84
C VAL A 111 2.66 -20.92 -5.87
N LEU A 112 1.43 -20.76 -6.37
CA LEU A 112 0.74 -19.48 -6.49
C LEU A 112 -0.77 -19.70 -6.48
N ILE A 113 -1.49 -18.82 -5.79
CA ILE A 113 -2.93 -18.60 -5.98
C ILE A 113 -3.11 -17.15 -6.38
N GLY A 114 -3.54 -16.93 -7.62
CA GLY A 114 -3.70 -15.61 -8.23
C GLY A 114 -5.05 -15.45 -8.91
N THR A 115 -5.26 -14.28 -9.50
CA THR A 115 -6.38 -14.00 -10.40
C THR A 115 -5.87 -13.81 -11.83
N MET A 116 -6.76 -13.95 -12.81
CA MET A 116 -6.45 -13.84 -14.22
C MET A 116 -7.10 -12.60 -14.84
N ASP A 117 -6.49 -12.14 -15.93
CA ASP A 117 -7.09 -11.21 -16.89
C ASP A 117 -7.58 -12.03 -18.10
N GLN A 118 -7.39 -11.53 -19.32
CA GLN A 118 -7.76 -12.25 -20.54
C GLN A 118 -6.74 -13.33 -20.94
N ALA A 119 -7.21 -14.28 -21.76
CA ALA A 119 -6.35 -15.15 -22.55
C ALA A 119 -6.05 -14.50 -23.90
N SER A 120 -4.81 -14.63 -24.37
CA SER A 120 -4.40 -14.22 -25.71
C SER A 120 -3.95 -15.43 -26.53
N PHE A 121 -4.06 -15.31 -27.85
CA PHE A 121 -3.70 -16.37 -28.80
C PHE A 121 -2.53 -15.91 -29.66
N THR A 122 -1.41 -16.64 -29.60
CA THR A 122 -0.20 -16.33 -30.36
C THR A 122 0.22 -17.55 -31.18
N GLY A 123 -0.40 -17.68 -32.36
CA GLY A 123 -0.11 -18.73 -33.34
C GLY A 123 -0.50 -20.14 -32.86
N ARG A 124 0.37 -20.79 -32.08
CA ARG A 124 0.19 -22.16 -31.56
C ARG A 124 0.11 -22.22 -30.05
N GLU A 125 -0.10 -21.08 -29.41
CA GLU A 125 -0.06 -20.92 -27.95
C GLU A 125 -1.28 -20.14 -27.46
N VAL A 126 -1.74 -20.50 -26.26
CA VAL A 126 -2.69 -19.73 -25.47
C VAL A 126 -1.93 -19.19 -24.27
N GLN A 127 -1.93 -17.88 -24.09
CA GLN A 127 -1.27 -17.20 -22.98
C GLN A 127 -2.33 -16.65 -22.05
N VAL A 128 -2.32 -17.09 -20.80
CA VAL A 128 -3.26 -16.65 -19.78
C VAL A 128 -2.54 -15.68 -18.87
N ARG A 129 -2.93 -14.40 -18.91
CA ARG A 129 -2.25 -13.34 -18.16
C ARG A 129 -2.64 -13.40 -16.68
N LEU A 130 -1.63 -13.41 -15.81
CA LEU A 130 -1.84 -13.28 -14.37
C LEU A 130 -2.09 -11.80 -14.04
N MET A 131 -3.01 -11.54 -13.11
CA MET A 131 -3.34 -10.19 -12.66
C MET A 131 -2.50 -9.82 -11.44
N ASP A 132 -1.97 -8.59 -11.43
CA ASP A 132 -1.34 -8.02 -10.26
C ASP A 132 -2.41 -7.84 -9.16
N ARG A 133 -2.22 -8.46 -7.99
CA ARG A 133 -3.20 -8.34 -6.91
C ARG A 133 -3.24 -6.93 -6.32
N LEU A 134 -2.21 -6.10 -6.50
CA LEU A 134 -2.27 -4.67 -6.16
C LEU A 134 -3.36 -3.94 -6.96
N GLU A 135 -3.77 -4.47 -8.10
CA GLU A 135 -4.86 -3.91 -8.93
C GLU A 135 -6.20 -3.88 -8.19
N LEU A 136 -6.45 -4.83 -7.27
CA LEU A 136 -7.65 -4.81 -6.40
C LEU A 136 -7.74 -3.56 -5.53
N LEU A 137 -6.61 -2.89 -5.30
CA LEU A 137 -6.53 -1.66 -4.51
C LEU A 137 -6.51 -0.41 -5.39
N ARG A 138 -6.59 -0.52 -6.72
CA ARG A 138 -6.70 0.63 -7.62
C ARG A 138 -8.11 1.20 -7.73
N GLU A 139 -9.08 0.57 -7.06
CA GLU A 139 -10.42 1.12 -6.86
C GLU A 139 -10.38 2.49 -6.17
N ALA A 140 -11.36 3.34 -6.51
CA ALA A 140 -11.49 4.66 -5.90
C ALA A 140 -11.76 4.54 -4.40
N ILE A 141 -10.97 5.23 -3.57
CA ILE A 141 -11.17 5.20 -2.11
C ILE A 141 -12.41 5.99 -1.69
N GLN A 142 -12.85 6.96 -2.51
CA GLN A 142 -14.04 7.79 -2.28
C GLN A 142 -15.25 7.24 -3.05
N PRO A 143 -16.11 6.45 -2.38
CA PRO A 143 -17.24 5.79 -3.05
C PRO A 143 -18.39 6.76 -3.37
N LEU A 144 -18.47 7.91 -2.68
CA LEU A 144 -19.59 8.83 -2.78
C LEU A 144 -19.21 10.13 -3.48
N ALA A 145 -20.13 10.63 -4.30
CA ALA A 145 -20.13 11.99 -4.82
C ALA A 145 -21.32 12.77 -4.26
N TYR A 146 -21.20 14.09 -4.24
CA TYR A 146 -22.29 14.98 -3.85
C TYR A 146 -23.40 15.00 -4.91
N LEU A 147 -24.65 15.06 -4.46
CA LEU A 147 -25.81 15.07 -5.36
C LEU A 147 -26.16 16.47 -5.88
N GLY A 148 -25.65 17.53 -5.23
CA GLY A 148 -25.94 18.93 -5.58
C GLY A 148 -27.39 19.36 -5.35
N THR A 149 -28.07 18.72 -4.38
CA THR A 149 -29.52 18.88 -4.17
C THR A 149 -29.90 19.90 -3.09
N THR A 150 -28.94 20.52 -2.40
CA THR A 150 -29.20 21.56 -1.38
C THR A 150 -29.39 22.93 -2.04
N THR A 151 -30.55 23.13 -2.67
CA THR A 151 -30.84 24.31 -3.50
C THR A 151 -31.76 25.35 -2.84
N SER A 152 -32.39 25.01 -1.71
CA SER A 152 -33.26 25.92 -0.95
C SER A 152 -33.20 25.65 0.56
N GLY A 153 -33.57 26.64 1.38
CA GLY A 153 -33.60 26.52 2.83
C GLY A 153 -34.74 25.62 3.33
N GLY A 154 -34.54 24.98 4.49
CA GLY A 154 -35.52 24.05 5.09
C GLY A 154 -35.46 22.62 4.54
N MET A 155 -34.58 22.34 3.58
CA MET A 155 -34.33 20.99 3.08
C MET A 155 -33.65 20.13 4.15
N MET A 156 -33.97 18.83 4.20
CA MET A 156 -33.41 17.89 5.18
C MET A 156 -32.15 17.16 4.69
N VAL A 157 -31.49 17.70 3.66
CA VAL A 157 -30.29 17.14 3.02
C VAL A 157 -29.12 18.11 3.15
N ALA A 158 -27.90 17.60 3.00
CA ALA A 158 -26.65 18.38 2.99
C ALA A 158 -25.72 17.82 1.90
N GLU A 159 -26.11 18.05 0.64
CA GLU A 159 -25.48 17.49 -0.56
C GLU A 159 -24.85 18.54 -1.47
N GLY A 160 -24.67 19.77 -0.98
CA GLY A 160 -24.13 20.89 -1.76
C GLY A 160 -25.11 21.51 -2.74
N ASN A 161 -24.70 22.65 -3.32
CA ASN A 161 -25.42 23.30 -4.42
C ASN A 161 -25.16 22.57 -5.75
N VAL A 162 -25.74 23.07 -6.84
CA VAL A 162 -25.60 22.46 -8.18
C VAL A 162 -24.14 22.35 -8.64
N ASP A 163 -23.26 23.27 -8.24
CA ASP A 163 -21.84 23.27 -8.61
C ASP A 163 -21.06 22.12 -7.96
N LEU A 164 -21.56 21.62 -6.82
CA LEU A 164 -20.96 20.50 -6.12
C LEU A 164 -21.40 19.14 -6.68
N LYS A 165 -22.36 19.10 -7.61
CA LYS A 165 -22.85 17.84 -8.18
C LYS A 165 -21.71 17.03 -8.81
N ASP A 166 -21.70 15.72 -8.54
CA ASP A 166 -20.73 14.74 -9.06
C ASP A 166 -19.29 14.93 -8.54
N VAL A 167 -19.04 15.92 -7.67
CA VAL A 167 -17.78 16.10 -6.97
C VAL A 167 -17.64 15.05 -5.87
N LYS A 168 -16.47 14.38 -5.78
CA LYS A 168 -16.23 13.34 -4.76
C LYS A 168 -16.25 13.93 -3.35
N LYS A 169 -16.90 13.23 -2.42
CA LYS A 169 -16.94 13.65 -1.01
C LYS A 169 -15.56 13.42 -0.38
N PRO A 170 -15.03 14.36 0.43
CA PRO A 170 -13.74 14.20 1.08
C PRO A 170 -13.77 13.02 2.07
N MET A 171 -12.60 12.51 2.43
CA MET A 171 -12.43 11.47 3.45
C MET A 171 -11.24 11.77 4.35
N LEU A 172 -11.28 11.27 5.59
CA LEU A 172 -10.19 11.42 6.54
C LEU A 172 -9.85 10.07 7.15
N PHE A 173 -8.57 9.73 7.13
CA PHE A 173 -8.04 8.58 7.88
C PHE A 173 -6.96 9.05 8.85
N GLY A 174 -7.06 8.66 10.11
CA GLY A 174 -6.16 9.17 11.16
C GLY A 174 -6.40 10.65 11.47
N ARG A 175 -5.32 11.40 11.73
CA ARG A 175 -5.36 12.81 12.15
C ARG A 175 -4.95 13.77 11.04
N ALA A 176 -5.72 14.84 10.85
CA ALA A 176 -5.38 15.92 9.91
C ALA A 176 -5.63 17.29 10.54
N LEU A 177 -4.82 18.26 10.12
CA LEU A 177 -4.75 19.58 10.73
C LEU A 177 -5.01 20.69 9.71
N SER A 178 -5.67 21.76 10.13
CA SER A 178 -6.04 22.91 9.30
C SER A 178 -6.71 22.50 7.97
N ILE A 179 -7.71 21.61 8.04
CA ILE A 179 -8.55 21.22 6.90
C ILE A 179 -9.53 22.35 6.60
N SER A 180 -9.71 22.69 5.33
CA SER A 180 -10.83 23.52 4.85
C SER A 180 -12.02 22.63 4.50
N PRO A 181 -13.10 22.62 5.31
CA PRO A 181 -14.25 21.76 5.08
C PRO A 181 -15.15 22.31 3.96
N VAL A 182 -15.87 21.41 3.30
CA VAL A 182 -16.69 21.74 2.12
C VAL A 182 -18.05 22.27 2.56
N LEU A 183 -18.47 23.43 2.08
CA LEU A 183 -19.83 23.94 2.34
C LEU A 183 -20.86 23.06 1.61
N VAL A 184 -21.68 22.33 2.37
CA VAL A 184 -22.69 21.39 1.85
C VAL A 184 -24.14 21.85 2.08
N ASP A 185 -24.31 22.83 2.96
CA ASP A 185 -25.56 23.57 3.13
C ASP A 185 -25.30 25.04 3.44
N GLN A 186 -25.55 25.89 2.44
CA GLN A 186 -25.39 27.33 2.55
C GLN A 186 -26.50 28.05 3.35
N PHE A 187 -27.64 27.39 3.59
CA PHE A 187 -28.77 27.98 4.30
C PHE A 187 -28.66 27.75 5.81
N ASP A 188 -28.12 26.59 6.21
CA ASP A 188 -27.92 26.21 7.61
C ASP A 188 -26.46 26.35 8.10
N ASN A 189 -25.53 26.77 7.22
CA ASN A 189 -24.08 26.84 7.45
C ASN A 189 -23.49 25.48 7.87
N VAL A 190 -23.81 24.43 7.12
CA VAL A 190 -23.30 23.07 7.35
C VAL A 190 -22.14 22.79 6.40
N TYR A 191 -21.05 22.29 6.97
CA TYR A 191 -19.81 21.96 6.28
C TYR A 191 -19.44 20.49 6.49
N GLN A 192 -18.89 19.86 5.45
CA GLN A 192 -18.42 18.49 5.45
C GLN A 192 -16.90 18.45 5.58
N VAL A 193 -16.41 17.82 6.64
CA VAL A 193 -14.97 17.56 6.83
C VAL A 193 -14.56 16.29 6.09
N ALA A 194 -15.33 15.21 6.29
CA ALA A 194 -15.09 13.91 5.69
C ALA A 194 -16.40 13.12 5.63
N SER A 195 -16.59 12.28 4.62
CA SER A 195 -17.80 11.46 4.42
C SER A 195 -17.87 10.23 5.31
N ASN A 196 -16.74 9.82 5.89
CA ASN A 196 -16.67 8.78 6.90
C ASN A 196 -16.83 9.35 8.32
N ALA A 197 -17.27 8.50 9.25
CA ALA A 197 -17.42 8.88 10.64
C ALA A 197 -16.08 9.31 11.26
N LEU A 198 -16.13 10.34 12.09
CA LEU A 198 -14.97 10.92 12.76
C LEU A 198 -15.04 10.68 14.27
N ALA A 199 -13.89 10.61 14.92
CA ALA A 199 -13.78 10.55 16.38
C ALA A 199 -13.84 11.95 17.00
N VAL A 200 -13.33 12.97 16.29
CA VAL A 200 -13.33 14.37 16.77
C VAL A 200 -13.23 15.35 15.60
N ILE A 201 -13.91 16.49 15.76
CA ILE A 201 -13.67 17.74 15.03
C ILE A 201 -13.41 18.80 16.10
N GLU A 202 -12.27 19.46 16.04
CA GLU A 202 -11.83 20.43 17.03
C GLU A 202 -11.03 21.56 16.40
N ASN A 203 -10.61 22.53 17.22
CA ASN A 203 -9.86 23.70 16.76
C ASN A 203 -10.48 24.37 15.53
N VAL A 204 -11.82 24.37 15.46
CA VAL A 204 -12.57 25.04 14.41
C VAL A 204 -12.30 26.53 14.50
N ARG A 205 -11.85 27.13 13.40
CA ARG A 205 -11.41 28.52 13.32
C ARG A 205 -12.05 29.21 12.12
N ASP A 206 -12.55 30.41 12.35
CA ASP A 206 -13.01 31.31 11.31
C ASP A 206 -11.97 32.42 11.11
N GLY A 207 -11.27 32.40 9.96
CA GLY A 207 -10.19 33.37 9.69
C GLY A 207 -9.07 33.33 10.73
N GLY A 208 -8.86 32.19 11.41
CA GLY A 208 -7.90 32.01 12.50
C GLY A 208 -8.46 32.21 13.92
N VAL A 209 -9.66 32.80 14.07
CA VAL A 209 -10.33 32.98 15.36
C VAL A 209 -10.99 31.67 15.78
N LYS A 210 -10.66 31.15 16.96
CA LYS A 210 -11.19 29.87 17.46
C LYS A 210 -12.66 29.98 17.85
N LEU A 211 -13.50 29.12 17.26
CA LEU A 211 -14.90 28.96 17.63
C LEU A 211 -15.07 28.05 18.85
N GLN A 212 -16.13 28.26 19.61
CA GLN A 212 -16.46 27.48 20.81
C GLN A 212 -17.27 26.24 20.45
N PHE A 213 -16.82 25.07 20.91
CA PHE A 213 -17.58 23.83 20.74
C PHE A 213 -18.83 23.86 21.60
N LYS A 214 -19.97 23.55 20.99
CA LYS A 214 -21.24 23.38 21.71
C LYS A 214 -21.47 21.93 22.09
N GLN A 215 -21.75 21.09 21.11
CA GLN A 215 -22.04 19.67 21.29
C GLN A 215 -22.01 18.92 19.95
N ASP A 216 -21.91 17.59 20.05
CA ASP A 216 -22.14 16.68 18.94
C ASP A 216 -23.62 16.25 18.89
N TYR A 217 -24.14 16.07 17.67
CA TYR A 217 -25.49 15.62 17.39
C TYR A 217 -25.45 14.33 16.55
N PRO A 218 -26.36 13.36 16.81
CA PRO A 218 -26.30 12.06 16.17
C PRO A 218 -26.76 12.06 14.70
N THR A 219 -27.47 13.11 14.25
CA THR A 219 -28.04 13.18 12.90
C THR A 219 -27.96 14.59 12.33
N LEU A 220 -28.00 14.70 11.00
CA LEU A 220 -28.10 15.98 10.29
C LEU A 220 -29.33 16.79 10.74
N ALA A 221 -30.48 16.14 10.91
CA ALA A 221 -31.70 16.80 11.36
C ALA A 221 -31.54 17.46 12.74
N ALA A 222 -30.93 16.74 13.69
CA ALA A 222 -30.66 17.27 15.02
C ALA A 222 -29.60 18.40 14.99
N LEU A 223 -28.59 18.29 14.14
CA LEU A 223 -27.58 19.33 13.92
C LEU A 223 -28.20 20.63 13.36
N LYS A 224 -29.11 20.52 12.40
CA LYS A 224 -29.83 21.67 11.82
C LYS A 224 -30.79 22.31 12.82
N ALA A 225 -31.47 21.51 13.64
CA ALA A 225 -32.36 21.99 14.69
C ALA A 225 -31.62 22.57 15.91
N ALA A 226 -30.29 22.45 15.99
CA ALA A 226 -29.49 22.94 17.10
C ALA A 226 -29.67 24.45 17.32
N SER A 227 -30.07 24.85 18.53
CA SER A 227 -30.04 26.25 18.95
C SER A 227 -28.60 26.62 19.34
N MET A 228 -27.95 27.53 18.63
CA MET A 228 -26.57 27.97 18.91
C MET A 228 -26.54 29.48 19.19
N VAL A 229 -25.47 29.98 19.80
CA VAL A 229 -25.20 31.42 19.91
C VAL A 229 -23.96 31.80 19.10
N GLY A 230 -23.76 33.10 18.88
CA GLY A 230 -22.61 33.63 18.12
C GLY A 230 -21.27 33.09 18.63
N GLY A 231 -20.38 32.76 17.69
CA GLY A 231 -19.07 32.19 17.98
C GLY A 231 -19.07 30.69 18.31
N GLN A 232 -20.20 30.01 18.22
CA GLN A 232 -20.29 28.56 18.45
C GLN A 232 -20.32 27.73 17.16
N TYR A 233 -19.86 26.49 17.28
CA TYR A 233 -20.08 25.43 16.31
C TYR A 233 -20.60 24.16 16.99
N ALA A 234 -21.31 23.35 16.22
CA ALA A 234 -21.77 22.02 16.59
C ALA A 234 -21.31 20.99 15.55
N THR A 235 -21.30 19.71 15.92
CA THR A 235 -20.85 18.64 15.03
C THR A 235 -21.92 17.58 14.83
N CYS A 236 -21.79 16.81 13.76
CA CYS A 236 -22.36 15.48 13.65
C CYS A 236 -21.23 14.53 13.22
N LEU A 237 -20.51 14.00 14.19
CA LEU A 237 -19.32 13.18 13.99
C LEU A 237 -19.62 11.90 13.22
N ALA A 238 -20.80 11.32 13.41
CA ALA A 238 -21.26 10.14 12.66
C ALA A 238 -21.31 10.36 11.14
N LEU A 239 -21.53 11.61 10.71
CA LEU A 239 -21.57 12.00 9.31
C LEU A 239 -20.36 12.86 8.91
N GLY A 240 -19.40 13.11 9.80
CA GLY A 240 -18.25 13.98 9.57
C GLY A 240 -18.61 15.43 9.19
N LEU A 241 -19.71 15.93 9.76
CA LEU A 241 -20.25 17.27 9.53
C LEU A 241 -19.97 18.21 10.71
N LEU A 242 -19.92 19.50 10.41
CA LEU A 242 -20.02 20.56 11.40
C LEU A 242 -20.99 21.65 10.93
N ARG A 243 -21.54 22.39 11.88
CA ARG A 243 -22.39 23.55 11.63
C ARG A 243 -21.88 24.74 12.43
N THR A 244 -21.74 25.89 11.79
CA THR A 244 -21.43 27.16 12.47
C THR A 244 -22.71 27.95 12.71
N TYR A 245 -22.73 28.80 13.75
CA TYR A 245 -23.89 29.65 14.03
C TYR A 245 -24.21 30.60 12.86
N SER A 246 -23.20 31.30 12.38
CA SER A 246 -23.27 32.20 11.23
C SER A 246 -22.35 31.71 10.13
N ARG A 247 -22.52 32.27 8.92
CA ARG A 247 -21.55 32.10 7.85
C ARG A 247 -20.20 32.63 8.34
N PRO A 248 -19.10 31.85 8.19
CA PRO A 248 -17.75 32.31 8.48
C PRO A 248 -17.38 33.53 7.63
N ASP A 249 -16.73 34.50 8.24
CA ASP A 249 -16.26 35.73 7.57
C ASP A 249 -14.94 35.50 6.85
N GLY A 250 -14.10 34.61 7.37
CA GLY A 250 -12.82 34.20 6.79
C GLY A 250 -12.81 32.73 6.35
N THR A 251 -11.61 32.23 6.04
CA THR A 251 -11.42 30.82 5.71
C THR A 251 -11.67 29.97 6.95
N LEU A 252 -12.68 29.11 6.87
CA LEU A 252 -12.98 28.14 7.92
C LEU A 252 -11.95 27.01 7.89
N THR A 253 -11.26 26.77 9.00
CA THR A 253 -10.33 25.64 9.15
C THR A 253 -10.61 24.82 10.39
N VAL A 254 -10.31 23.52 10.32
CA VAL A 254 -10.57 22.57 11.40
C VAL A 254 -9.42 21.57 11.55
N ASP A 255 -9.23 21.09 12.78
CA ASP A 255 -8.48 19.86 13.01
C ASP A 255 -9.48 18.73 13.23
N ALA A 256 -9.21 17.56 12.67
CA ALA A 256 -10.11 16.43 12.80
C ALA A 256 -9.34 15.13 12.92
N ALA A 257 -10.01 14.11 13.47
CA ALA A 257 -9.43 12.77 13.50
C ALA A 257 -10.49 11.68 13.31
N GLU A 258 -10.10 10.66 12.54
CA GLU A 258 -10.71 9.34 12.47
C GLU A 258 -9.91 8.37 13.37
N GLY A 259 -10.57 7.31 13.87
CA GLY A 259 -10.00 6.40 14.87
C GLY A 259 -10.16 6.94 16.28
N ALA A 260 -10.76 6.14 17.17
CA ALA A 260 -11.19 6.57 18.49
C ALA A 260 -10.02 7.00 19.39
N THR A 261 -8.88 6.31 19.28
CA THR A 261 -7.70 6.54 20.10
C THR A 261 -6.46 6.77 19.25
N ILE A 262 -5.38 7.30 19.83
CA ILE A 262 -4.07 7.44 19.17
C ILE A 262 -3.58 6.07 18.66
N ALA A 263 -3.82 4.99 19.41
CA ALA A 263 -3.43 3.64 19.00
C ALA A 263 -4.10 3.19 17.69
N ASP A 264 -5.28 3.73 17.38
CA ASP A 264 -5.99 3.45 16.12
C ASP A 264 -5.41 4.24 14.93
N ARG A 265 -4.50 5.20 15.16
CA ARG A 265 -4.04 6.17 14.14
C ARG A 265 -2.60 5.96 13.68
N SER A 266 -1.99 4.82 14.01
CA SER A 266 -0.73 4.44 13.38
C SER A 266 -0.88 4.12 11.90
N ALA A 267 0.20 4.24 11.14
CA ALA A 267 0.23 3.95 9.70
C ALA A 267 -0.34 2.55 9.37
N ALA A 268 0.02 1.53 10.15
CA ALA A 268 -0.49 0.17 9.99
C ALA A 268 -2.02 0.09 10.17
N ARG A 269 -2.56 0.73 11.22
CA ARG A 269 -3.99 0.68 11.53
C ARG A 269 -4.82 1.43 10.48
N ILE A 270 -4.31 2.57 10.03
CA ILE A 270 -4.91 3.35 8.95
C ILE A 270 -4.92 2.56 7.64
N ALA A 271 -3.77 2.03 7.21
CA ALA A 271 -3.68 1.25 5.97
C ALA A 271 -4.63 0.05 6.00
N ARG A 272 -4.72 -0.67 7.13
CA ARG A 272 -5.67 -1.77 7.29
C ARG A 272 -7.13 -1.34 7.11
N ARG A 273 -7.51 -0.16 7.61
CA ARG A 273 -8.87 0.39 7.42
C ARG A 273 -9.13 0.78 5.97
N MET A 274 -8.14 1.36 5.28
CA MET A 274 -8.26 1.71 3.85
C MET A 274 -8.49 0.47 2.99
N LEU A 275 -7.79 -0.64 3.26
CA LEU A 275 -7.99 -1.91 2.54
C LEU A 275 -9.41 -2.48 2.75
N GLY A 276 -9.97 -2.30 3.95
CA GLY A 276 -11.34 -2.71 4.26
C GLY A 276 -11.59 -4.19 3.93
N THR A 277 -12.62 -4.44 3.11
CA THR A 277 -12.99 -5.77 2.60
C THR A 277 -12.51 -6.02 1.17
N LEU A 278 -11.80 -5.07 0.55
CA LEU A 278 -11.35 -5.20 -0.84
C LEU A 278 -10.32 -6.33 -1.00
N ALA A 279 -9.55 -6.61 0.05
CA ALA A 279 -8.57 -7.67 0.01
C ALA A 279 -8.38 -8.36 1.37
N PRO A 280 -8.11 -9.68 1.39
CA PRO A 280 -7.77 -10.38 2.62
C PRO A 280 -6.40 -9.93 3.12
N VAL A 281 -6.24 -9.76 4.43
CA VAL A 281 -4.99 -9.31 5.06
C VAL A 281 -4.43 -10.37 6.00
N ASN A 282 -3.11 -10.34 6.22
CA ASN A 282 -2.45 -11.04 7.30
C ASN A 282 -2.42 -10.13 8.56
N PRO A 283 -3.32 -10.30 9.54
CA PRO A 283 -3.43 -9.36 10.65
C PRO A 283 -2.15 -9.25 11.49
N ALA A 284 -1.39 -10.36 11.62
CA ALA A 284 -0.18 -10.40 12.43
C ALA A 284 0.91 -9.42 11.94
N THR A 285 1.01 -9.21 10.63
CA THR A 285 2.02 -8.30 10.06
C THR A 285 1.65 -6.83 10.31
N PHE A 286 0.36 -6.51 10.29
CA PHE A 286 -0.14 -5.17 10.65
C PHE A 286 0.05 -4.88 12.14
N ASP A 287 -0.20 -5.88 13.01
CA ASP A 287 0.07 -5.78 14.44
C ASP A 287 1.57 -5.57 14.72
N ALA A 288 2.43 -6.32 14.04
CA ALA A 288 3.88 -6.17 14.16
C ALA A 288 4.37 -4.78 13.72
N LEU A 289 3.85 -4.25 12.60
CA LEU A 289 4.21 -2.91 12.14
C LEU A 289 3.71 -1.83 13.12
N HIS A 290 2.50 -1.98 13.67
CA HIS A 290 1.98 -1.08 14.69
C HIS A 290 2.86 -1.07 15.95
N THR A 291 3.28 -2.25 16.43
CA THR A 291 4.21 -2.34 17.57
C THR A 291 5.55 -1.70 17.26
N ALA A 292 6.04 -1.84 16.03
CA ALA A 292 7.31 -1.25 15.61
C ALA A 292 7.25 0.28 15.49
N ASN A 293 6.11 0.84 15.04
CA ASN A 293 5.87 2.28 14.95
C ASN A 293 4.41 2.61 15.31
N PRO A 294 4.15 3.04 16.56
CA PRO A 294 2.81 3.46 16.99
C PRO A 294 2.52 4.95 16.76
N ALA A 295 3.38 5.68 16.03
CA ALA A 295 3.26 7.13 15.85
C ALA A 295 1.92 7.51 15.20
N GLU A 296 1.38 8.66 15.60
CA GLU A 296 0.12 9.16 15.04
C GLU A 296 0.36 9.69 13.62
N CYS A 297 -0.39 9.12 12.67
CA CYS A 297 -0.43 9.54 11.28
C CYS A 297 -1.82 10.04 10.88
N GLY A 298 -1.91 10.73 9.74
CA GLY A 298 -3.17 10.83 9.02
C GLY A 298 -3.08 11.43 7.64
N LEU A 299 -4.13 11.17 6.87
CA LEU A 299 -4.30 11.61 5.50
C LEU A 299 -5.75 12.08 5.32
N TRP A 300 -5.91 13.36 5.09
CA TRP A 300 -7.13 13.93 4.53
C TRP A 300 -7.07 13.89 3.00
N ILE A 301 -8.13 13.38 2.41
CA ILE A 301 -8.33 13.22 0.98
C ILE A 301 -9.43 14.21 0.59
N ALA A 302 -9.04 15.26 -0.13
CA ALA A 302 -9.92 16.33 -0.60
C ALA A 302 -10.88 15.83 -1.70
N GLN A 303 -11.58 16.73 -2.40
CA GLN A 303 -12.55 16.37 -3.44
C GLN A 303 -11.95 15.83 -4.76
N GLY A 304 -10.67 15.44 -4.79
CA GLY A 304 -10.02 14.82 -5.96
C GLY A 304 -10.24 13.31 -6.01
N GLU A 305 -9.88 12.68 -7.13
CA GLU A 305 -9.88 11.22 -7.23
C GLU A 305 -8.54 10.65 -6.75
N THR A 306 -8.60 9.62 -5.92
CA THR A 306 -7.45 8.80 -5.55
C THR A 306 -7.87 7.35 -5.32
N THR A 307 -6.90 6.45 -5.32
CA THR A 307 -7.12 5.01 -5.16
C THR A 307 -6.76 4.55 -3.76
N VAL A 308 -7.28 3.39 -3.35
CA VAL A 308 -6.93 2.77 -2.08
C VAL A 308 -5.43 2.49 -1.99
N LEU A 309 -4.81 2.02 -3.08
CA LEU A 309 -3.39 1.74 -3.18
C LEU A 309 -2.55 2.99 -2.97
N ALA A 310 -2.89 4.09 -3.65
CA ALA A 310 -2.15 5.34 -3.53
C ALA A 310 -2.22 5.88 -2.10
N ALA A 311 -3.42 5.94 -1.51
CA ALA A 311 -3.61 6.41 -0.14
C ALA A 311 -2.88 5.55 0.90
N ALA A 312 -2.99 4.21 0.79
CA ALA A 312 -2.31 3.28 1.68
C ALA A 312 -0.78 3.36 1.55
N THR A 313 -0.27 3.51 0.32
CA THR A 313 1.16 3.69 0.06
C THR A 313 1.68 4.99 0.66
N THR A 314 0.96 6.11 0.53
CA THR A 314 1.34 7.39 1.14
C THR A 314 1.43 7.28 2.66
N ILE A 315 0.43 6.66 3.30
CA ILE A 315 0.44 6.46 4.76
C ILE A 315 1.59 5.54 5.19
N LEU A 316 1.78 4.39 4.53
CA LEU A 316 2.84 3.45 4.89
C LEU A 316 4.23 4.01 4.63
N GLY A 317 4.41 4.78 3.55
CA GLY A 317 5.66 5.46 3.22
C GLY A 317 6.16 6.39 4.33
N SER A 318 5.25 6.89 5.18
CA SER A 318 5.57 7.74 6.34
C SER A 318 6.44 7.06 7.39
N VAL A 319 6.48 5.74 7.40
CA VAL A 319 7.27 4.92 8.35
C VAL A 319 8.24 3.97 7.62
N GLY A 320 8.54 4.26 6.35
CA GLY A 320 9.30 3.38 5.45
C GLY A 320 8.60 2.02 5.23
N GLY A 321 7.27 2.03 5.28
CA GLY A 321 6.41 0.86 5.19
C GLY A 321 6.16 0.41 3.75
N TRP A 322 5.83 -0.86 3.59
CA TRP A 322 5.48 -1.50 2.30
C TRP A 322 4.19 -2.30 2.42
N LEU A 323 3.54 -2.60 1.29
CA LEU A 323 2.31 -3.39 1.23
C LEU A 323 2.39 -4.39 0.07
N LEU A 324 2.40 -5.67 0.38
CA LEU A 324 2.53 -6.73 -0.63
C LEU A 324 1.57 -7.89 -0.42
N PRO A 325 1.00 -8.45 -1.49
CA PRO A 325 0.34 -9.75 -1.43
C PRO A 325 1.36 -10.89 -1.23
N ASP A 326 1.01 -11.87 -0.40
CA ASP A 326 1.72 -13.14 -0.34
C ASP A 326 1.35 -14.05 -1.54
N ARG A 327 1.98 -15.22 -1.66
CA ARG A 327 1.68 -16.21 -2.71
C ARG A 327 0.27 -16.82 -2.63
N PHE A 328 -0.44 -16.61 -1.52
CA PHE A 328 -1.84 -16.97 -1.32
C PHE A 328 -2.78 -15.76 -1.58
N GLY A 329 -2.17 -14.61 -1.88
CA GLY A 329 -2.70 -13.25 -2.03
C GLY A 329 -3.44 -12.67 -0.84
N LYS A 330 -2.95 -12.97 0.37
CA LYS A 330 -3.22 -12.13 1.53
C LYS A 330 -2.22 -10.98 1.56
N PHE A 331 -2.71 -9.77 1.78
CA PHE A 331 -1.86 -8.60 1.93
C PHE A 331 -1.15 -8.59 3.28
N SER A 332 0.15 -8.44 3.22
CA SER A 332 1.04 -8.26 4.37
C SER A 332 1.72 -6.90 4.29
N THR A 333 2.16 -6.39 5.42
CA THR A 333 2.87 -5.13 5.52
C THR A 333 4.08 -5.27 6.44
N GLY A 334 5.03 -4.36 6.31
CA GLY A 334 6.16 -4.23 7.21
C GLY A 334 6.85 -2.91 6.92
N ARG A 335 8.03 -2.71 7.48
CA ARG A 335 8.88 -1.56 7.18
C ARG A 335 10.28 -1.99 6.83
N LEU A 336 10.99 -1.18 6.06
CA LEU A 336 12.40 -1.44 5.78
C LEU A 336 13.20 -1.30 7.08
N GLU A 337 13.88 -2.38 7.45
CA GLU A 337 14.81 -2.41 8.57
C GLU A 337 16.16 -2.92 8.14
N LEU A 338 17.20 -2.45 8.85
CA LEU A 338 18.52 -3.03 8.71
C LEU A 338 18.46 -4.55 8.99
N PRO A 339 19.27 -5.36 8.29
CA PRO A 339 19.27 -6.79 8.51
C PRO A 339 19.66 -7.11 9.95
N ALA A 340 18.80 -7.84 10.67
CA ALA A 340 19.03 -8.25 12.06
C ALA A 340 18.29 -9.56 12.35
N GLY A 341 18.70 -10.26 13.42
CA GLY A 341 18.08 -11.51 13.85
C GLY A 341 18.61 -12.75 13.13
N THR A 342 17.83 -13.82 13.17
CA THR A 342 18.19 -15.12 12.59
C THR A 342 17.87 -15.16 11.09
N PRO A 343 18.80 -15.61 10.23
CA PRO A 343 18.53 -15.72 8.80
C PRO A 343 17.53 -16.85 8.49
N THR A 344 16.58 -16.58 7.60
CA THR A 344 15.64 -17.59 7.06
C THR A 344 16.36 -18.60 6.17
N ALA A 345 17.42 -18.18 5.47
CA ALA A 345 18.23 -19.04 4.63
C ALA A 345 19.69 -18.60 4.57
N ALA A 346 20.59 -19.55 4.30
CA ALA A 346 22.01 -19.31 4.05
C ALA A 346 22.34 -19.53 2.57
N LEU A 347 22.78 -18.44 1.92
CA LEU A 347 23.16 -18.36 0.52
C LEU A 347 24.69 -18.43 0.42
N THR A 348 25.20 -19.65 0.23
CA THR A 348 26.63 -19.93 0.09
C THR A 348 27.01 -20.08 -1.38
N ARG A 349 28.28 -19.82 -1.74
CA ARG A 349 28.77 -19.86 -3.13
C ARG A 349 28.40 -21.14 -3.91
N ASN A 350 28.51 -22.31 -3.28
CA ASN A 350 28.15 -23.59 -3.89
C ASN A 350 26.65 -23.75 -4.22
N ARG A 351 25.80 -22.86 -3.72
CA ARG A 351 24.36 -22.84 -3.98
C ARG A 351 23.95 -21.73 -4.94
N ILE A 352 24.82 -20.75 -5.21
CA ILE A 352 24.54 -19.65 -6.14
C ILE A 352 24.78 -20.12 -7.57
N ILE A 353 23.77 -19.90 -8.41
CA ILE A 353 23.85 -20.21 -9.83
C ILE A 353 24.28 -18.94 -10.55
N ASP A 354 25.57 -18.82 -10.88
CA ASP A 354 26.13 -17.60 -11.49
C ASP A 354 26.11 -17.58 -13.03
N ARG A 355 25.64 -18.68 -13.66
CA ARG A 355 25.58 -18.90 -15.12
C ARG A 355 26.87 -18.53 -15.87
N GLY A 356 28.02 -18.48 -15.20
CA GLY A 356 29.30 -18.03 -15.78
C GLY A 356 29.46 -16.51 -15.93
N GLU A 357 28.44 -15.71 -15.67
CA GLU A 357 28.50 -14.22 -15.74
C GLU A 357 29.11 -13.61 -14.48
N GLY A 358 29.14 -14.39 -13.39
CA GLY A 358 29.74 -14.01 -12.13
C GLY A 358 28.84 -13.13 -11.26
N PHE A 359 29.13 -13.15 -9.98
CA PHE A 359 28.39 -12.40 -8.95
C PHE A 359 28.77 -10.91 -8.97
N ALA A 360 27.79 -10.01 -9.06
CA ALA A 360 27.99 -8.56 -9.18
C ALA A 360 27.31 -7.75 -8.05
N ARG A 361 28.01 -6.71 -7.57
CA ARG A 361 27.44 -5.70 -6.67
C ARG A 361 26.71 -4.65 -7.51
N LEU A 362 25.44 -4.41 -7.20
CA LEU A 362 24.60 -3.44 -7.89
C LEU A 362 24.39 -2.19 -7.01
N PRO A 363 24.22 -1.00 -7.62
CA PRO A 363 23.66 0.15 -6.90
C PRO A 363 22.18 -0.09 -6.58
N THR A 364 21.63 0.66 -5.64
CA THR A 364 20.16 0.72 -5.51
C THR A 364 19.59 1.59 -6.62
N ASN A 365 18.35 1.33 -7.02
CA ASN A 365 17.62 2.10 -8.03
C ASN A 365 16.87 3.29 -7.41
N ASP A 366 17.32 3.72 -6.22
CA ASP A 366 16.82 4.90 -5.53
C ASP A 366 17.41 6.16 -6.18
N PRO A 367 16.72 7.31 -6.12
CA PRO A 367 17.33 8.62 -6.36
C PRO A 367 18.68 8.77 -5.64
N GLY A 368 19.75 8.99 -6.41
CA GLY A 368 21.12 9.05 -5.90
C GLY A 368 21.86 7.70 -5.88
N GLU A 369 21.31 6.64 -6.47
CA GLU A 369 21.97 5.36 -6.77
C GLU A 369 22.64 4.67 -5.56
N GLY A 370 22.07 4.85 -4.37
CA GLY A 370 22.60 4.28 -3.12
C GLY A 370 23.81 5.04 -2.55
N MET A 371 24.05 6.27 -2.99
CA MET A 371 24.99 7.18 -2.34
C MET A 371 24.58 7.44 -0.90
N ALA A 372 25.58 7.54 -0.01
CA ALA A 372 25.34 7.81 1.40
C ALA A 372 24.71 9.19 1.62
N ALA A 373 23.76 9.27 2.55
CA ALA A 373 23.11 10.52 2.93
C ALA A 373 23.94 11.27 4.00
N LYS A 374 24.26 12.54 3.76
CA LYS A 374 24.88 13.43 4.77
C LYS A 374 23.85 14.10 5.68
N SER A 375 22.62 14.24 5.22
CA SER A 375 21.52 14.75 6.01
C SER A 375 20.20 14.17 5.54
N LEU A 376 19.26 14.10 6.48
CA LEU A 376 17.92 13.61 6.21
C LEU A 376 16.91 14.55 6.86
N THR A 377 15.95 14.97 6.05
CA THR A 377 14.86 15.87 6.45
C THR A 377 13.53 15.14 6.33
N VAL A 378 12.76 15.15 7.41
CA VAL A 378 11.39 14.63 7.43
C VAL A 378 10.43 15.81 7.54
N ARG A 379 9.49 15.90 6.60
CA ARG A 379 8.34 16.79 6.69
C ARG A 379 7.22 16.09 7.45
N TYR A 380 6.68 16.76 8.47
CA TYR A 380 5.64 16.25 9.35
C TYR A 380 4.67 17.38 9.68
N GLY A 381 3.51 17.02 10.25
CA GLY A 381 2.42 17.91 10.56
C GLY A 381 2.07 18.68 9.29
N ARG A 382 1.16 18.17 8.47
CA ARG A 382 0.68 18.95 7.32
C ARG A 382 -0.41 19.92 7.77
N ALA A 383 -0.30 21.20 7.42
CA ALA A 383 -1.43 22.12 7.42
C ALA A 383 -2.07 22.07 6.03
N TYR A 384 -3.28 21.51 5.93
CA TYR A 384 -3.96 21.37 4.64
C TYR A 384 -4.43 22.71 4.05
N THR A 385 -4.50 23.74 4.87
CA THR A 385 -4.81 25.12 4.48
C THR A 385 -3.86 26.03 5.22
N THR A 386 -3.16 26.87 4.45
CA THR A 386 -2.19 27.86 4.94
C THR A 386 -2.76 29.27 4.87
N PHE A 387 -2.16 30.17 5.64
CA PHE A 387 -2.56 31.58 5.73
C PHE A 387 -1.35 32.47 5.49
N SER A 388 -1.55 33.57 4.78
CA SER A 388 -0.53 34.61 4.64
C SER A 388 -0.39 35.44 5.92
N GLU A 389 0.71 36.17 6.05
CA GLU A 389 0.88 37.11 7.18
C GLU A 389 -0.20 38.19 7.20
N SER A 390 -0.67 38.63 6.03
CA SER A 390 -1.77 39.57 5.90
C SER A 390 -3.10 39.01 6.41
N ASP A 391 -3.38 37.73 6.14
CA ASP A 391 -4.65 37.10 6.56
C ASP A 391 -4.77 37.00 8.08
N LEU A 392 -3.64 36.89 8.79
CA LEU A 392 -3.58 36.76 10.24
C LEU A 392 -3.24 38.09 10.96
N LYS A 393 -3.12 39.20 10.22
CA LYS A 393 -2.82 40.51 10.80
C LYS A 393 -4.01 40.98 11.64
N GLU A 394 -3.76 41.39 12.89
CA GLU A 394 -4.80 41.89 13.82
C GLU A 394 -5.94 40.89 14.15
N VAL A 395 -5.82 39.63 13.74
CA VAL A 395 -6.74 38.55 14.10
C VAL A 395 -6.53 38.09 15.55
N ALA A 396 -7.59 37.83 16.30
CA ALA A 396 -7.50 37.21 17.63
C ALA A 396 -7.18 35.69 17.54
N SER A 397 -6.00 35.35 17.04
CA SER A 397 -5.46 33.99 16.93
C SER A 397 -4.27 33.78 17.85
N ASP A 398 -4.11 32.55 18.35
CA ASP A 398 -2.99 32.16 19.20
C ASP A 398 -1.66 32.09 18.42
N ASP A 399 -0.54 32.42 19.09
CA ASP A 399 0.80 32.47 18.48
C ASP A 399 1.26 31.11 17.93
N ALA A 400 0.82 30.02 18.57
CA ALA A 400 1.10 28.66 18.11
C ALA A 400 0.45 28.40 16.75
N PHE A 401 -0.84 28.72 16.60
CA PHE A 401 -1.54 28.65 15.31
C PHE A 401 -0.93 29.60 14.27
N ARG A 402 -0.58 30.84 14.65
CA ARG A 402 0.05 31.80 13.72
C ARG A 402 1.36 31.27 13.13
N THR A 403 2.18 30.60 13.93
CA THR A 403 3.42 29.98 13.45
C THR A 403 3.13 28.75 12.58
N PHE A 404 2.18 27.94 13.01
CA PHE A 404 1.80 26.70 12.33
C PHE A 404 1.15 26.92 10.96
N ALA A 405 0.25 27.90 10.86
CA ALA A 405 -0.60 28.13 9.71
C ALA A 405 0.11 28.78 8.50
N LYS A 406 1.31 29.34 8.70
CA LYS A 406 2.09 29.97 7.62
C LYS A 406 2.73 28.95 6.67
N GLU A 407 3.16 27.81 7.22
CA GLU A 407 3.88 26.79 6.47
C GLU A 407 3.00 25.56 6.28
N GLU A 408 2.97 24.99 5.07
CA GLU A 408 2.24 23.74 4.82
C GLU A 408 2.83 22.59 5.65
N TRP A 409 4.15 22.58 5.83
CA TRP A 409 4.89 21.50 6.47
C TRP A 409 5.80 22.00 7.57
N ARG A 410 5.86 21.25 8.68
CA ARG A 410 6.94 21.39 9.65
C ARG A 410 8.07 20.43 9.26
N GLN A 411 9.30 20.76 9.63
CA GLN A 411 10.47 20.00 9.19
C GLN A 411 11.41 19.69 10.34
N VAL A 412 11.93 18.47 10.32
CA VAL A 412 12.97 17.99 11.23
C VAL A 412 14.14 17.53 10.38
N LYS A 413 15.30 18.15 10.55
CA LYS A 413 16.55 17.78 9.90
C LYS A 413 17.50 17.11 10.89
N VAL A 414 18.12 16.00 10.49
CA VAL A 414 19.20 15.33 11.21
C VAL A 414 20.41 15.23 10.26
N GLU A 415 21.61 15.45 10.77
CA GLU A 415 22.84 15.51 10.00
C GLU A 415 23.84 14.43 10.46
N ALA A 416 24.64 13.92 9.53
CA ALA A 416 25.74 12.99 9.75
C ALA A 416 27.04 13.64 9.23
N SER A 417 27.69 14.44 10.09
CA SER A 417 28.91 15.16 9.73
C SER A 417 30.07 14.23 9.39
N GLU A 418 30.10 13.04 10.01
CA GLU A 418 31.07 11.98 9.69
C GLU A 418 30.93 11.47 8.25
N THR A 419 29.69 11.28 7.78
CA THR A 419 29.42 10.84 6.41
C THR A 419 29.78 11.93 5.41
N ALA A 420 29.49 13.20 5.73
CA ALA A 420 29.88 14.33 4.88
C ALA A 420 31.39 14.46 4.71
N ALA A 421 32.16 14.18 5.78
CA ALA A 421 33.63 14.19 5.73
C ALA A 421 34.20 13.03 4.89
N LEU A 422 33.58 11.84 4.96
CA LEU A 422 34.01 10.65 4.20
C LEU A 422 33.58 10.66 2.73
N HIS A 423 32.44 11.26 2.42
CA HIS A 423 31.80 11.21 1.10
C HIS A 423 31.52 12.63 0.58
N PRO A 424 32.41 13.23 -0.22
CA PRO A 424 32.23 14.59 -0.75
C PRO A 424 30.98 14.79 -1.62
N ARG A 425 30.44 13.70 -2.17
CA ARG A 425 29.19 13.68 -2.97
C ARG A 425 27.99 13.11 -2.21
N ALA A 426 28.05 13.06 -0.89
CA ALA A 426 26.92 12.61 -0.08
C ALA A 426 25.67 13.47 -0.33
N ILE A 427 24.53 12.81 -0.43
CA ILE A 427 23.25 13.42 -0.81
C ILE A 427 22.47 13.91 0.41
N GLU A 428 21.52 14.80 0.18
CA GLU A 428 20.50 15.17 1.16
C GLU A 428 19.19 14.50 0.77
N MET A 429 18.55 13.84 1.73
CA MET A 429 17.28 13.16 1.49
C MET A 429 16.13 13.90 2.18
N LEU A 430 14.99 13.98 1.50
CA LEU A 430 13.76 14.58 2.00
C LEU A 430 12.64 13.54 1.89
N PHE A 431 11.95 13.29 3.01
CA PHE A 431 10.76 12.45 3.05
C PHE A 431 9.56 13.26 3.53
N GLU A 432 8.48 13.23 2.75
CA GLU A 432 7.19 13.77 3.15
C GLU A 432 6.40 12.67 3.86
N THR A 433 5.90 12.96 5.05
CA THR A 433 5.24 11.97 5.90
C THR A 433 3.89 12.49 6.39
N CYS A 434 3.00 11.56 6.66
CA CYS A 434 1.72 11.79 7.30
C CYS A 434 1.83 11.86 8.83
N LEU A 435 3.05 11.92 9.40
CA LEU A 435 3.26 12.00 10.85
C LEU A 435 2.77 13.34 11.40
N VAL A 436 2.24 13.34 12.61
CA VAL A 436 1.63 14.54 13.22
C VAL A 436 2.59 15.25 14.18
N SER A 437 3.37 14.50 14.97
CA SER A 437 4.21 15.05 16.05
C SER A 437 5.67 15.24 15.65
N GLU A 438 6.34 16.25 16.24
CA GLU A 438 7.78 16.47 16.01
C GLU A 438 8.63 15.31 16.55
N THR A 439 8.26 14.79 17.72
CA THR A 439 9.00 13.71 18.39
C THR A 439 9.04 12.45 17.53
N ASP A 440 7.90 12.08 16.94
CA ASP A 440 7.83 10.91 16.06
C ASP A 440 8.59 11.15 14.75
N ALA A 441 8.47 12.36 14.17
CA ALA A 441 9.22 12.74 12.97
C ALA A 441 10.74 12.71 13.21
N ARG A 442 11.20 13.14 14.39
CA ARG A 442 12.61 13.05 14.79
C ARG A 442 13.07 11.60 14.96
N ALA A 443 12.25 10.75 15.57
CA ALA A 443 12.56 9.33 15.71
C ALA A 443 12.70 8.67 14.33
N GLU A 444 11.78 8.95 13.41
CA GLU A 444 11.84 8.42 12.05
C GLU A 444 13.02 8.99 11.25
N ALA A 445 13.32 10.29 11.38
CA ALA A 445 14.48 10.90 10.72
C ALA A 445 15.80 10.26 11.17
N ASN A 446 15.96 10.00 12.47
CA ASN A 446 17.13 9.30 13.03
C ASN A 446 17.24 7.87 12.49
N ARG A 447 16.11 7.16 12.40
CA ARG A 447 16.04 5.77 11.89
C ARG A 447 16.44 5.71 10.41
N LEU A 448 15.84 6.56 9.57
CA LEU A 448 16.17 6.64 8.15
C LEU A 448 17.63 7.08 7.95
N LEU A 449 18.14 8.03 8.74
CA LEU A 449 19.54 8.43 8.65
C LEU A 449 20.47 7.25 9.01
N ALA A 450 20.14 6.44 10.02
CA ALA A 450 20.92 5.24 10.35
C ALA A 450 20.95 4.22 9.20
N ILE A 451 19.88 4.16 8.40
CA ILE A 451 19.81 3.33 7.19
C ILE A 451 20.71 3.91 6.08
N TYR A 452 20.51 5.18 5.73
CA TYR A 452 21.06 5.80 4.52
C TYR A 452 22.42 6.47 4.68
N ARG A 453 22.90 6.75 5.91
CA ARG A 453 24.22 7.36 6.13
C ARG A 453 25.40 6.46 5.78
N ALA A 454 25.16 5.16 5.66
CA ALA A 454 26.17 4.16 5.33
C ALA A 454 26.05 3.72 3.88
N THR A 455 27.17 3.45 3.21
CA THR A 455 27.16 2.86 1.87
C THR A 455 26.67 1.41 1.94
N ARG A 456 25.46 1.18 1.45
CA ARG A 456 24.82 -0.15 1.44
C ARG A 456 25.17 -0.89 0.16
N ARG A 457 25.16 -2.22 0.23
CA ARG A 457 25.50 -3.10 -0.88
C ARG A 457 24.27 -3.91 -1.26
N ARG A 458 23.92 -3.86 -2.55
CA ARG A 458 22.85 -4.65 -3.14
C ARG A 458 23.43 -5.72 -4.06
N PHE A 459 22.78 -6.89 -4.08
CA PHE A 459 23.15 -8.01 -4.93
C PHE A 459 21.90 -8.73 -5.43
N GLN A 460 21.92 -9.18 -6.68
CA GLN A 460 20.94 -10.13 -7.21
C GLN A 460 21.55 -11.53 -7.22
N ILE A 461 20.81 -12.50 -6.67
CA ILE A 461 21.29 -13.86 -6.47
C ILE A 461 20.26 -14.85 -7.02
N VAL A 462 20.68 -15.73 -7.91
CA VAL A 462 19.86 -16.84 -8.38
C VAL A 462 20.13 -18.09 -7.55
N GLN A 463 19.05 -18.71 -7.07
CA GLN A 463 19.05 -19.95 -6.30
C GLN A 463 18.07 -20.95 -6.90
N ALA A 464 18.28 -22.24 -6.64
CA ALA A 464 17.22 -23.22 -6.84
C ALA A 464 16.05 -22.90 -5.90
N SER A 465 14.81 -22.81 -6.42
CA SER A 465 13.64 -22.41 -5.64
C SER A 465 13.43 -23.20 -4.34
N PRO A 466 13.67 -24.53 -4.27
CA PRO A 466 13.54 -25.28 -3.02
C PRO A 466 14.47 -24.81 -1.89
N THR A 467 15.63 -24.24 -2.22
CA THR A 467 16.60 -23.73 -1.22
C THR A 467 16.06 -22.49 -0.50
N VAL A 468 15.14 -21.76 -1.13
CA VAL A 468 14.61 -20.46 -0.67
C VAL A 468 13.08 -20.46 -0.59
N ALA A 469 12.45 -21.63 -0.54
CA ALA A 469 10.99 -21.75 -0.57
C ALA A 469 10.27 -21.06 0.60
N GLY A 470 10.95 -20.94 1.75
CA GLY A 470 10.45 -20.25 2.94
C GLY A 470 10.84 -18.78 3.05
N VAL A 471 11.60 -18.24 2.09
CA VAL A 471 12.04 -16.84 2.10
C VAL A 471 10.95 -15.97 1.48
N GLU A 472 10.52 -14.94 2.20
CA GLU A 472 9.59 -13.92 1.70
C GLU A 472 10.26 -12.54 1.62
N PRO A 473 9.76 -11.60 0.79
CA PRO A 473 10.24 -10.23 0.80
C PRO A 473 10.17 -9.64 2.22
N GLY A 474 11.23 -8.95 2.64
CA GLY A 474 11.35 -8.44 4.01
C GLY A 474 12.08 -9.38 4.97
N ASP A 475 12.34 -10.64 4.62
CA ASP A 475 13.14 -11.55 5.45
C ASP A 475 14.64 -11.20 5.44
N CYS A 476 15.37 -11.80 6.38
CA CYS A 476 16.83 -11.77 6.38
C CYS A 476 17.42 -13.08 5.88
N VAL A 477 18.46 -13.00 5.05
CA VAL A 477 19.25 -14.15 4.58
C VAL A 477 20.73 -13.89 4.80
N THR A 478 21.50 -14.93 5.07
CA THR A 478 22.95 -14.81 5.14
C THR A 478 23.54 -15.01 3.76
N LEU A 479 24.30 -14.04 3.26
CA LEU A 479 25.08 -14.17 2.05
C LEU A 479 26.55 -14.42 2.40
N GLN A 480 27.06 -15.60 2.02
CA GLN A 480 28.45 -15.99 2.25
C GLN A 480 29.11 -16.40 0.94
N VAL A 481 30.00 -15.53 0.44
CA VAL A 481 30.74 -15.75 -0.80
C VAL A 481 32.18 -15.26 -0.65
N ASN A 482 33.12 -15.97 -1.29
CA ASN A 482 34.54 -15.65 -1.23
C ASN A 482 34.92 -14.42 -2.11
N ARG A 483 34.12 -13.35 -2.06
CA ARG A 483 34.28 -12.12 -2.85
C ARG A 483 33.61 -10.95 -2.11
N TYR A 484 34.03 -9.73 -2.42
CA TYR A 484 33.46 -8.49 -1.85
C TYR A 484 33.51 -8.41 -0.31
N GLY A 485 34.38 -9.17 0.35
CA GLY A 485 34.47 -9.22 1.80
C GLY A 485 33.30 -9.93 2.48
N LEU A 486 32.70 -10.93 1.82
CA LEU A 486 31.57 -11.72 2.32
C LEU A 486 31.99 -13.14 2.77
N ASN A 487 33.28 -13.36 3.02
CA ASN A 487 33.84 -14.68 3.36
C ASN A 487 33.25 -15.24 4.66
N ASP A 488 33.05 -14.37 5.65
CA ASP A 488 32.52 -14.73 6.98
C ASP A 488 30.98 -14.79 7.01
N GLY A 489 30.33 -14.48 5.88
CA GLY A 489 28.88 -14.33 5.78
C GLY A 489 28.42 -12.98 6.30
N ARG A 490 27.44 -12.37 5.61
CA ARG A 490 26.78 -11.15 6.07
C ARG A 490 25.28 -11.29 5.95
N LEU A 491 24.57 -10.80 6.96
CA LEU A 491 23.12 -10.75 6.94
C LEU A 491 22.64 -9.68 5.96
N MET A 492 21.69 -10.04 5.12
CA MET A 492 21.11 -9.20 4.07
C MET A 492 19.59 -9.24 4.17
N ARG A 493 18.93 -8.11 3.90
CA ARG A 493 17.48 -7.99 3.80
C ARG A 493 17.06 -8.33 2.37
N VAL A 494 16.01 -9.12 2.21
CA VAL A 494 15.43 -9.43 0.90
C VAL A 494 14.51 -8.27 0.50
N LEU A 495 14.90 -7.51 -0.54
CA LEU A 495 14.09 -6.43 -1.11
C LEU A 495 13.06 -6.95 -2.11
N GLY A 496 13.36 -8.05 -2.79
CA GLY A 496 12.42 -8.65 -3.73
C GLY A 496 12.77 -10.08 -4.12
N ILE A 497 11.78 -10.77 -4.66
CA ILE A 497 11.84 -12.18 -5.05
C ILE A 497 11.17 -12.33 -6.41
N ALA A 498 11.88 -12.92 -7.36
CA ALA A 498 11.40 -13.24 -8.70
C ALA A 498 11.60 -14.74 -8.99
N PRO A 499 10.60 -15.59 -8.68
CA PRO A 499 10.61 -17.00 -9.03
C PRO A 499 10.26 -17.19 -10.51
N THR A 500 11.07 -17.97 -11.23
CA THR A 500 10.79 -18.46 -12.57
C THR A 500 10.38 -19.93 -12.48
N TYR A 501 9.07 -20.18 -12.49
CA TYR A 501 8.52 -21.50 -12.19
C TYR A 501 8.93 -22.56 -13.23
N GLY A 502 9.15 -22.16 -14.50
CA GLY A 502 9.56 -23.07 -15.57
C GLY A 502 10.97 -23.65 -15.38
N THR A 503 11.89 -22.89 -14.77
CA THR A 503 13.28 -23.32 -14.52
C THR A 503 13.51 -23.80 -13.09
N ASN A 504 12.52 -23.63 -12.20
CA ASN A 504 12.65 -23.90 -10.76
C ASN A 504 13.82 -23.11 -10.11
N LEU A 505 14.01 -21.88 -10.60
CA LEU A 505 14.98 -20.92 -10.10
C LEU A 505 14.25 -19.72 -9.50
N THR A 506 14.85 -19.15 -8.47
CA THR A 506 14.38 -17.93 -7.82
C THR A 506 15.51 -16.93 -7.75
N THR A 507 15.27 -15.74 -8.30
CA THR A 507 16.15 -14.58 -8.14
C THR A 507 15.74 -13.84 -6.88
N LEU A 508 16.71 -13.59 -5.99
CA LEU A 508 16.56 -12.78 -4.80
C LEU A 508 17.32 -11.48 -4.98
N ASP A 509 16.68 -10.36 -4.70
CA ASP A 509 17.33 -9.05 -4.58
C ASP A 509 17.60 -8.79 -3.10
N VAL A 510 18.88 -8.70 -2.71
CA VAL A 510 19.30 -8.61 -1.31
C VAL A 510 20.16 -7.39 -1.03
N TRP A 511 20.01 -6.81 0.16
CA TRP A 511 20.59 -5.50 0.52
C TRP A 511 21.09 -5.46 1.97
N ALA A 512 22.24 -4.81 2.24
CA ALA A 512 22.78 -4.60 3.60
C ALA A 512 23.75 -3.44 3.77
#